data_AF-A0A2T2V319-F1
#
_entry.id   AF-A0A2T2V319-F1
#
_cell.length_a   1.000
_cell.length_b   1.000
_cell.length_c   1.000
_cell.angle_alpha   90.00
_cell.angle_beta   90.00
_cell.angle_gamma   90.00
#
_symmetry.space_group_name_H-M   'P 1'
#
loop_
_entity.id
_entity.type
_entity.pdbx_description
1 polymer ?
#
loop_
_entity_poly.entity_id
_entity_poly.type
_entity_poly.pdbx_seq_one_letter_code
_entity_poly.pdbx_strand_id
1 'polypeptide(L)'
;GRVQPYHYNGTTAPPFTTFNGLYDRYFSHNQEAWSLPARWVTAADSLDLETPLNLVSTVDISGGSSGSPLLNEDLEVVGVVFDSNMEALPNQYLYRNQSARAVAVDARGILEALRTVYDADRLVQELTSNEQSTGGSEN
;
A
#
# COMPACT_ATOMS: atom_id res chain seq x y z
N GLY A 1 13.89 7.77 0.12
CA GLY A 1 14.05 6.70 -0.89
C GLY A 1 13.32 7.08 -2.16
N ARG A 2 13.15 6.16 -3.11
CA ARG A 2 12.36 6.36 -4.34
C ARG A 2 11.48 5.14 -4.60
N VAL A 3 10.27 5.37 -5.11
CA VAL A 3 9.41 4.30 -5.64
C VAL A 3 9.95 3.90 -7.00
N GLN A 4 10.37 2.65 -7.16
CA GLN A 4 10.99 2.17 -8.40
C GLN A 4 10.95 0.63 -8.51
N PRO A 5 10.90 0.09 -9.74
CA PRO A 5 10.93 -1.36 -9.98
C PRO A 5 12.22 -2.01 -9.47
N TYR A 6 12.24 -3.34 -9.39
CA TYR A 6 13.44 -4.12 -9.11
C TYR A 6 13.48 -5.43 -9.90
N HIS A 7 14.68 -5.97 -10.13
CA HIS A 7 14.85 -7.26 -10.78
C HIS A 7 14.69 -8.41 -9.77
N TYR A 8 13.91 -9.42 -10.14
CA TYR A 8 13.73 -10.65 -9.36
C TYR A 8 13.43 -11.82 -10.30
N ASN A 9 13.94 -13.02 -9.99
CA ASN A 9 13.62 -14.27 -10.71
C ASN A 9 13.66 -14.18 -12.25
N GLY A 10 14.64 -13.47 -12.82
CA GLY A 10 14.78 -13.31 -14.28
C GLY A 10 13.76 -12.37 -14.93
N THR A 11 12.99 -11.63 -14.14
CA THR A 11 12.03 -10.62 -14.58
C THR A 11 12.19 -9.31 -13.78
N THR A 12 11.30 -8.36 -14.01
CA THR A 12 11.24 -7.07 -13.33
C THR A 12 9.90 -6.93 -12.62
N ALA A 13 9.93 -6.71 -11.30
CA ALA A 13 8.75 -6.34 -10.53
C ALA A 13 8.43 -4.87 -10.78
N PRO A 14 7.19 -4.53 -11.15
CA PRO A 14 6.75 -3.15 -11.21
C PRO A 14 6.73 -2.51 -9.80
N PRO A 15 6.79 -1.18 -9.70
CA PRO A 15 6.78 -0.49 -8.42
C PRO A 15 5.45 -0.56 -7.66
N PHE A 16 4.35 -0.93 -8.34
CA PHE A 16 3.01 -1.00 -7.77
C PHE A 16 2.34 -2.32 -8.14
N THR A 17 1.55 -2.87 -7.21
CA THR A 17 0.49 -3.84 -7.52
C THR A 17 -0.85 -3.13 -7.51
N THR A 18 -1.88 -3.75 -8.10
CA THR A 18 -3.25 -3.21 -8.14
C THR A 18 -4.25 -4.23 -7.61
N PHE A 19 -5.50 -3.83 -7.40
CA PHE A 19 -6.58 -4.76 -7.04
C PHE A 19 -6.84 -5.82 -8.12
N ASN A 20 -6.61 -5.53 -9.41
CA ASN A 20 -6.59 -6.55 -10.46
C ASN A 20 -5.69 -7.74 -10.07
N GLY A 21 -4.49 -7.49 -9.54
CA GLY A 21 -3.58 -8.55 -9.12
C GLY A 21 -4.02 -9.30 -7.86
N LEU A 22 -4.90 -8.72 -7.04
CA LEU A 22 -5.53 -9.41 -5.91
C LEU A 22 -6.57 -10.41 -6.41
N TYR A 23 -7.48 -9.96 -7.28
CA TYR A 23 -8.55 -10.81 -7.82
C TYR A 23 -8.03 -11.87 -8.79
N ASP A 24 -7.02 -11.55 -9.61
CA ASP A 24 -6.36 -12.56 -10.44
C ASP A 24 -5.84 -13.72 -9.57
N ARG A 25 -5.18 -13.43 -8.45
CA ARG A 25 -4.72 -14.48 -7.54
C ARG A 25 -5.87 -15.30 -6.94
N TYR A 26 -6.95 -14.63 -6.52
CA TYR A 26 -8.13 -15.31 -5.99
C TYR A 26 -8.76 -16.27 -7.01
N PHE A 27 -8.92 -15.84 -8.28
CA PHE A 27 -9.55 -16.66 -9.31
C PHE A 27 -8.60 -17.72 -9.91
N SER A 28 -7.31 -17.38 -10.06
CA SER A 28 -6.31 -18.26 -10.68
C SER A 28 -5.77 -19.32 -9.71
N HIS A 29 -5.95 -19.16 -8.40
CA HIS A 29 -5.46 -20.11 -7.41
C HIS A 29 -6.59 -20.69 -6.53
N ASN A 30 -6.83 -21.99 -6.64
CA ASN A 30 -7.84 -22.71 -5.85
C ASN A 30 -7.30 -23.21 -4.49
N GLN A 31 -6.57 -22.37 -3.76
CA GLN A 31 -6.02 -22.71 -2.43
C GLN A 31 -6.57 -21.77 -1.36
N GLU A 32 -6.72 -22.28 -0.14
CA GLU A 32 -7.23 -21.51 1.02
C GLU A 32 -6.43 -20.21 1.23
N ALA A 33 -5.11 -20.24 1.02
CA ALA A 33 -4.23 -19.08 1.17
C ALA A 33 -4.59 -17.89 0.26
N TRP A 34 -5.33 -18.12 -0.83
CA TRP A 34 -5.77 -17.07 -1.76
C TRP A 34 -7.24 -16.72 -1.61
N SER A 35 -7.97 -17.36 -0.68
CA SER A 35 -9.39 -17.10 -0.47
C SER A 35 -9.63 -15.67 0.01
N LEU A 36 -10.66 -15.03 -0.55
CA LEU A 36 -11.11 -13.71 -0.13
C LEU A 36 -12.32 -13.83 0.82
N PRO A 37 -12.41 -13.00 1.88
CA PRO A 37 -13.62 -12.89 2.67
C PRO A 37 -14.80 -12.45 1.81
N ALA A 38 -16.03 -12.88 2.16
CA ALA A 38 -17.23 -12.63 1.35
C ALA A 38 -17.41 -11.14 0.95
N ARG A 39 -17.12 -10.21 1.85
CA ARG A 39 -17.20 -8.77 1.56
C ARG A 39 -16.31 -8.32 0.40
N TRP A 40 -15.12 -8.90 0.29
CA TRP A 40 -14.17 -8.63 -0.80
C TRP A 40 -14.63 -9.29 -2.10
N VAL A 41 -15.28 -10.45 -2.03
CA VAL A 41 -15.87 -11.09 -3.22
C VAL A 41 -17.00 -10.22 -3.79
N THR A 42 -17.90 -9.73 -2.93
CA THR A 42 -19.04 -8.90 -3.36
C THR A 42 -18.63 -7.51 -3.83
N ALA A 43 -17.55 -6.95 -3.30
CA ALA A 43 -17.08 -5.61 -3.66
C ALA A 43 -16.34 -5.53 -5.00
N ALA A 44 -16.04 -6.66 -5.64
CA ALA A 44 -15.18 -6.73 -6.83
C ALA A 44 -15.66 -5.82 -7.98
N ASP A 45 -16.97 -5.78 -8.23
CA ASP A 45 -17.57 -5.00 -9.31
C ASP A 45 -17.67 -3.50 -8.99
N SER A 46 -17.52 -3.13 -7.72
CA SER A 46 -17.61 -1.74 -7.26
C SER A 46 -16.24 -1.08 -7.11
N LEU A 47 -15.16 -1.86 -7.05
CA LEU A 47 -13.80 -1.38 -6.88
C LEU A 47 -13.23 -0.84 -8.19
N ASP A 48 -12.48 0.25 -8.12
CA ASP A 48 -11.54 0.57 -9.20
C ASP A 48 -10.35 -0.41 -9.18
N LEU A 49 -10.42 -1.43 -10.04
CA LEU A 49 -9.43 -2.50 -10.09
C LEU A 49 -8.02 -2.04 -10.50
N GLU A 50 -7.88 -0.87 -11.14
CA GLU A 50 -6.59 -0.28 -11.50
C GLU A 50 -5.95 0.47 -10.32
N THR A 51 -6.69 0.74 -9.25
CA THR A 51 -6.15 1.42 -8.07
C THR A 51 -4.96 0.64 -7.48
N PRO A 52 -3.82 1.31 -7.23
CA PRO A 52 -2.67 0.70 -6.60
C PRO A 52 -2.99 0.20 -5.19
N LEU A 53 -2.64 -1.05 -4.91
CA LEU A 53 -2.85 -1.71 -3.62
C LEU A 53 -1.59 -1.63 -2.75
N ASN A 54 -0.45 -2.07 -3.29
CA ASN A 54 0.84 -2.00 -2.61
C ASN A 54 1.86 -1.31 -3.51
N LEU A 55 2.90 -0.77 -2.89
CA LEU A 55 4.05 -0.17 -3.55
C LEU A 55 5.36 -0.67 -2.96
N VAL A 56 6.42 -0.57 -3.76
CA VAL A 56 7.79 -0.83 -3.32
C VAL A 56 8.68 0.40 -3.46
N SER A 57 9.58 0.60 -2.50
CA SER A 57 10.52 1.73 -2.52
C SER A 57 11.91 1.34 -2.02
N THR A 58 12.90 2.18 -2.31
CA THR A 58 14.29 2.03 -1.80
C THR A 58 14.52 2.60 -0.40
N VAL A 59 13.45 2.95 0.32
CA VAL A 59 13.56 3.33 1.73
C VAL A 59 14.12 2.13 2.50
N ASP A 60 15.07 2.39 3.38
CA ASP A 60 15.66 1.36 4.23
C ASP A 60 14.77 1.12 5.44
N ILE A 61 14.46 -0.14 5.71
CA ILE A 61 13.60 -0.54 6.83
C ILE A 61 14.16 -1.79 7.50
N SER A 62 13.77 -2.02 8.75
CA SER A 62 14.12 -3.23 9.50
C SER A 62 12.92 -3.71 10.31
N GLY A 63 13.10 -4.79 11.07
CA GLY A 63 12.15 -5.14 12.12
C GLY A 63 11.88 -3.92 13.02
N GLY A 64 10.60 -3.63 13.26
CA GLY A 64 10.14 -2.43 13.97
C GLY A 64 9.63 -1.31 13.08
N SER A 65 9.88 -1.34 11.76
CA SER A 65 9.38 -0.31 10.83
C SER A 65 7.91 -0.51 10.40
N SER A 66 7.29 -1.66 10.72
CA SER A 66 5.88 -1.93 10.40
C SER A 66 4.97 -0.86 11.01
N GLY A 67 4.07 -0.30 10.21
CA GLY A 67 3.21 0.82 10.57
C GLY A 67 3.81 2.21 10.32
N SER A 68 5.08 2.31 9.90
CA SER A 68 5.68 3.62 9.60
C SER A 68 5.01 4.27 8.39
N PRO A 69 4.71 5.58 8.44
CA PRO A 69 4.18 6.30 7.29
C PRO A 69 5.28 6.50 6.24
N LEU A 70 4.94 6.32 4.97
CA LEU A 70 5.70 6.87 3.86
C LEU A 70 5.19 8.26 3.56
N LEU A 71 6.10 9.22 3.45
CA LEU A 71 5.81 10.62 3.13
C LEU A 71 6.33 10.97 1.73
N ASN A 72 5.59 11.79 1.00
CA ASN A 72 6.08 12.44 -0.22
C ASN A 72 6.90 13.70 0.11
N GLU A 73 7.32 14.44 -0.92
CA GLU A 73 8.14 15.66 -0.78
C GLU A 73 7.39 16.80 -0.05
N ASP A 74 6.05 16.75 -0.04
CA ASP A 74 5.16 17.70 0.64
C ASP A 74 4.74 17.25 2.05
N LEU A 75 5.36 16.19 2.58
CA LEU A 75 5.06 15.59 3.89
C LEU A 75 3.66 14.98 4.02
N GLU A 76 3.03 14.64 2.90
CA GLU A 76 1.74 13.94 2.88
C GLU A 76 1.95 12.43 2.98
N VAL A 77 1.05 11.73 3.70
CA VAL A 77 1.10 10.27 3.82
C VAL A 77 0.67 9.62 2.50
N VAL A 78 1.59 8.86 1.90
CA VAL A 78 1.37 8.15 0.62
C VAL A 78 1.34 6.62 0.77
N GLY A 79 1.65 6.09 1.95
CA GLY A 79 1.55 4.67 2.23
C GLY A 79 1.96 4.31 3.64
N VAL A 80 1.79 3.04 3.99
CA VAL A 80 2.14 2.50 5.31
C VAL A 80 3.00 1.25 5.13
N VAL A 81 4.22 1.29 5.66
CA VAL A 81 5.17 0.17 5.58
C VAL A 81 4.62 -1.03 6.34
N PHE A 82 4.73 -2.22 5.75
CA PHE A 82 4.38 -3.46 6.45
C PHE A 82 5.46 -4.53 6.37
N ASP A 83 6.29 -4.55 5.31
CA ASP A 83 7.31 -5.58 5.12
C ASP A 83 8.45 -5.12 4.20
N SER A 84 9.42 -6.00 3.95
CA SER A 84 10.47 -5.89 2.95
C SER A 84 10.43 -7.08 1.98
N ASN A 85 11.06 -6.97 0.81
CA ASN A 85 11.20 -8.14 -0.08
C ASN A 85 12.32 -9.08 0.37
N MET A 86 12.37 -10.28 -0.22
CA MET A 86 13.36 -11.31 0.10
C MET A 86 14.80 -10.82 -0.11
N GLU A 87 15.04 -10.00 -1.13
CA GLU A 87 16.35 -9.43 -1.44
C GLU A 87 16.84 -8.42 -0.39
N ALA A 88 15.97 -7.96 0.51
CA ALA A 88 16.30 -7.06 1.60
C ALA A 88 16.79 -7.78 2.87
N LEU A 89 16.73 -9.11 2.96
CA LEU A 89 17.24 -9.86 4.13
C LEU A 89 18.69 -9.48 4.51
N PRO A 90 19.63 -9.27 3.56
CA PRO A 90 20.98 -8.82 3.90
C PRO A 90 21.06 -7.41 4.51
N ASN A 91 20.05 -6.55 4.32
CA ASN A 91 20.05 -5.18 4.84
C ASN A 91 20.02 -5.12 6.37
N GLN A 92 19.72 -6.22 7.06
CA GLN A 92 19.90 -6.34 8.51
C GLN A 92 21.36 -6.07 8.95
N TYR A 93 22.32 -6.33 8.07
CA TYR A 93 23.75 -6.21 8.37
C TYR A 93 24.48 -5.26 7.41
N LEU A 94 24.03 -5.19 6.15
CA LEU A 94 24.66 -4.38 5.11
C LEU A 94 23.60 -3.83 4.16
N TYR A 95 23.40 -2.52 4.19
CA TYR A 95 22.49 -1.85 3.28
C TYR A 95 22.86 -2.07 1.81
N ARG A 96 21.91 -2.60 1.05
CA ARG A 96 21.93 -2.72 -0.42
C ARG A 96 20.63 -2.15 -0.95
N ASN A 97 20.66 -1.46 -2.08
CA ASN A 97 19.45 -0.84 -2.66
C ASN A 97 19.18 -1.22 -4.12
N GLN A 98 20.04 -2.06 -4.71
CA GLN A 98 19.86 -2.53 -6.08
C GLN A 98 18.54 -3.32 -6.21
N SER A 99 18.37 -4.36 -5.39
CA SER A 99 17.16 -5.19 -5.36
C SER A 99 16.35 -5.12 -4.07
N ALA A 100 16.93 -4.69 -2.95
CA ALA A 100 16.18 -4.58 -1.69
C ALA A 100 15.11 -3.48 -1.78
N ARG A 101 13.91 -3.79 -1.29
CA ARG A 101 12.77 -2.88 -1.28
C ARG A 101 12.02 -2.97 0.04
N ALA A 102 11.65 -1.81 0.56
CA ALA A 102 10.54 -1.69 1.51
C ALA A 102 9.22 -1.86 0.75
N VAL A 103 8.27 -2.57 1.36
CA VAL A 103 6.92 -2.83 0.87
C VAL A 103 5.93 -2.09 1.77
N ALA A 104 5.04 -1.34 1.14
CA ALA A 104 4.01 -0.58 1.82
C ALA A 104 2.66 -0.78 1.15
N VAL A 105 1.58 -0.67 1.92
CA VAL A 105 0.24 -0.49 1.35
C VAL A 105 0.14 0.95 0.84
N ASP A 106 -0.40 1.14 -0.36
CA ASP A 106 -0.56 2.45 -0.98
C ASP A 106 -1.77 3.17 -0.38
N ALA A 107 -1.64 4.46 -0.05
CA ALA A 107 -2.72 5.22 0.56
C ALA A 107 -4.00 5.26 -0.30
N ARG A 108 -3.87 5.22 -1.64
CA ARG A 108 -5.03 5.14 -2.54
C ARG A 108 -5.78 3.84 -2.37
N GLY A 109 -5.07 2.72 -2.27
CA GLY A 109 -5.65 1.40 -1.99
C GLY A 109 -6.33 1.34 -0.63
N ILE A 110 -5.78 1.99 0.39
CA ILE A 110 -6.43 2.13 1.71
C ILE A 110 -7.76 2.86 1.56
N LEU A 111 -7.76 4.04 0.93
CA LEU A 111 -8.97 4.85 0.76
C LEU A 111 -10.04 4.14 -0.09
N GLU A 112 -9.63 3.46 -1.15
CA GLU A 112 -10.54 2.69 -2.01
C GLU A 112 -11.19 1.53 -1.24
N ALA A 113 -10.40 0.76 -0.49
CA ALA A 113 -10.95 -0.30 0.35
C ALA A 113 -11.90 0.26 1.43
N LEU A 114 -11.53 1.36 2.09
CA LEU A 114 -12.37 1.99 3.11
C LEU A 114 -13.73 2.43 2.54
N ARG A 115 -13.75 3.04 1.36
CA ARG A 115 -15.01 3.45 0.70
C ARG A 115 -15.82 2.22 0.26
N THR A 116 -15.20 1.33 -0.50
CA THR A 116 -15.94 0.36 -1.33
C THR A 116 -16.15 -0.99 -0.64
N VAL A 117 -15.20 -1.44 0.19
CA VAL A 117 -15.26 -2.76 0.86
C VAL A 117 -15.81 -2.64 2.28
N TYR A 118 -15.54 -1.49 2.92
CA TYR A 118 -15.83 -1.26 4.33
C TYR A 118 -16.99 -0.31 4.59
N ASP A 119 -17.49 0.41 3.58
CA ASP A 119 -18.54 1.43 3.71
C ASP A 119 -18.19 2.46 4.81
N ALA A 120 -16.90 2.82 4.91
CA ALA A 120 -16.33 3.60 6.00
C ALA A 120 -16.21 5.09 5.65
N ASP A 121 -17.24 5.67 5.05
CA ASP A 121 -17.25 7.06 4.56
C ASP A 121 -16.84 8.08 5.62
N ARG A 122 -17.25 7.88 6.88
CA ARG A 122 -16.87 8.75 8.00
C ARG A 122 -15.35 8.82 8.19
N LEU A 123 -14.66 7.68 8.12
CA LEU A 123 -13.20 7.63 8.28
C LEU A 123 -12.50 8.24 7.08
N VAL A 124 -13.01 7.99 5.88
CA VAL A 124 -12.49 8.61 4.66
C VAL A 124 -12.60 10.13 4.75
N GLN A 125 -13.73 10.66 5.23
CA GLN A 125 -13.92 12.08 5.45
C GLN A 125 -12.95 12.62 6.50
N GLU A 126 -12.79 11.94 7.63
CA GLU A 126 -11.83 12.31 8.69
C GLU A 126 -10.39 12.37 8.17
N LEU A 127 -9.99 11.44 7.30
CA LEU A 127 -8.63 11.36 6.76
C LEU A 127 -8.34 12.34 5.61
N THR A 128 -9.37 12.81 4.90
CA THR A 128 -9.20 13.61 3.67
C THR A 128 -9.73 15.04 3.78
N SER A 129 -10.51 15.33 4.82
CA SER A 129 -10.98 16.69 5.07
C SER A 129 -9.82 17.52 5.61
N ASN A 130 -9.43 18.54 4.86
CA ASN A 130 -8.54 19.57 5.37
C ASN A 130 -9.32 20.40 6.40
N GLU A 131 -9.34 19.98 7.67
CA GLU A 131 -9.63 20.91 8.77
C GLU A 131 -8.48 21.91 8.87
N GLN A 132 -8.51 22.91 7.99
CA GLN A 132 -8.13 24.25 8.41
C GLN A 132 -9.10 24.60 9.53
N SER A 133 -8.63 24.44 10.77
CA SER A 133 -9.17 25.14 11.92
C SER A 133 -9.25 26.62 11.52
N THR A 134 -10.41 27.06 11.03
CA THR A 134 -10.75 28.46 10.97
C THR A 134 -10.81 28.90 12.42
N GLY A 135 -9.69 29.43 12.91
CA GLY A 135 -9.61 30.09 14.20
C GLY A 135 -10.80 31.05 14.28
N GLY A 136 -11.65 30.80 15.28
CA GLY A 136 -12.80 31.64 15.57
C GLY A 136 -12.35 33.08 15.62
N SER A 137 -12.90 33.89 14.73
CA SER A 137 -12.84 35.34 14.85
C SER A 137 -13.74 35.70 16.04
N GLU A 138 -13.16 35.77 17.23
CA GLU A 138 -13.81 36.44 18.35
C GLU A 138 -13.75 37.96 18.10
N ASN A 139 -14.93 38.55 17.91
CA ASN A 139 -15.21 39.98 18.04
C ASN A 139 -15.89 40.20 19.40
#